data_AF-A0A661TP43-F1
#
_entry.id   AF-A0A661TP43-F1
#
_cell.length_a   1.000
_cell.length_b   1.000
_cell.length_c   1.000
_cell.angle_alpha   90.00
_cell.angle_beta   90.00
_cell.angle_gamma   90.00
#
_symmetry.space_group_name_H-M   'P 1'
#
loop_
_entity.id
_entity.type
_entity.pdbx_description
1 polymer ?
#
loop_
_entity_poly.entity_id
_entity_poly.type
_entity_poly.pdbx_seq_one_letter_code
_entity_poly.pdbx_strand_id
1 'polypeptide(L)'
;MTTTTQEKLERYIKKIQGDPEKKLEILEDIKSRLKNQLRTRERLENAREGIMNKIKEKIQEKEKEIGVKCPQWVPPAPGFCKGGRVVIEKDENGCLLAPKCIIPGEIGLPESPTTQSEKPVCISLWDPVCGKDGKTYSNACWAKVAGVEILHKGVCKESLPQKLHQGTQKFEQRLKRE
;
A
#
# COMPACT_ATOMS: atom_id res chain seq x y z
N MET A 1 -33.25 2.79 4.68
CA MET A 1 -32.80 3.90 3.82
C MET A 1 -33.15 3.64 2.35
N THR A 2 -34.44 3.67 1.98
CA THR A 2 -34.91 3.41 0.60
C THR A 2 -35.97 4.39 0.09
N THR A 3 -36.33 5.40 0.89
CA THR A 3 -37.43 6.33 0.61
C THR A 3 -37.21 7.11 -0.70
N THR A 4 -35.97 7.51 -0.98
CA THR A 4 -35.63 8.30 -2.18
C THR A 4 -35.81 7.54 -3.49
N THR A 5 -35.67 6.21 -3.49
CA THR A 5 -35.79 5.39 -4.71
C THR A 5 -37.26 5.09 -5.03
N GLN A 6 -38.08 4.82 -4.00
CA GLN A 6 -39.53 4.65 -4.16
C GLN A 6 -40.20 5.96 -4.62
N GLU A 7 -39.86 7.09 -4.03
CA GLU A 7 -40.41 8.41 -4.41
C GLU A 7 -40.02 8.83 -5.85
N LYS A 8 -38.82 8.43 -6.30
CA LYS A 8 -38.38 8.66 -7.70
C LYS A 8 -39.19 7.80 -8.65
N LEU A 9 -39.43 6.54 -8.31
CA LEU A 9 -40.23 5.62 -9.13
C LEU A 9 -41.68 6.13 -9.28
N GLU A 10 -42.31 6.58 -8.19
CA GLU A 10 -43.65 7.16 -8.24
C GLU A 10 -43.73 8.42 -9.09
N ARG A 11 -42.68 9.27 -9.06
CA ARG A 11 -42.58 10.44 -9.95
C ARG A 11 -42.49 10.04 -11.42
N TYR A 12 -41.73 9.00 -11.77
CA TYR A 12 -41.65 8.50 -13.13
C TYR A 12 -43.00 7.93 -13.60
N ILE A 13 -43.71 7.20 -12.73
CA ILE A 13 -45.04 6.66 -13.02
C ILE A 13 -46.04 7.80 -13.28
N LYS A 14 -46.00 8.89 -12.50
CA LYS A 14 -46.87 10.06 -12.73
C LYS A 14 -46.59 10.80 -14.04
N LYS A 15 -45.35 10.75 -14.56
CA LYS A 15 -44.95 11.41 -15.81
C LYS A 15 -45.36 10.69 -17.10
N ILE A 16 -45.81 9.43 -17.01
CA ILE A 16 -46.29 8.68 -18.19
C ILE A 16 -47.66 9.26 -18.58
N GLN A 17 -47.72 9.98 -19.71
CA GLN A 17 -48.94 10.45 -20.36
C GLN A 17 -49.53 9.34 -21.25
N GLY A 18 -50.83 9.05 -21.07
CA GLY A 18 -51.55 8.03 -21.84
C GLY A 18 -52.82 7.55 -21.13
N ASP A 19 -53.64 6.77 -21.84
CA ASP A 19 -54.87 6.12 -21.36
C ASP A 19 -54.60 5.26 -20.10
N PRO A 20 -55.35 5.41 -18.99
CA PRO A 20 -55.10 4.72 -17.73
C PRO A 20 -54.99 3.19 -17.83
N GLU A 21 -55.73 2.59 -18.76
CA GLU A 21 -55.75 1.14 -18.98
C GLU A 21 -54.42 0.61 -19.53
N LYS A 22 -53.88 1.26 -20.56
CA LYS A 22 -52.56 0.90 -21.13
C LYS A 22 -51.44 1.11 -20.12
N LYS A 23 -51.58 2.11 -19.25
CA LYS A 23 -50.62 2.36 -18.17
C LYS A 23 -50.65 1.24 -17.13
N LEU A 24 -51.83 0.75 -16.78
CA LEU A 24 -51.98 -0.38 -15.86
C LEU A 24 -51.35 -1.65 -16.44
N GLU A 25 -51.58 -1.92 -17.73
CA GLU A 25 -50.98 -3.06 -18.44
C GLU A 25 -49.44 -3.02 -18.41
N ILE A 26 -48.84 -1.86 -18.69
CA ILE A 26 -47.38 -1.67 -18.61
C ILE A 26 -46.86 -1.89 -17.19
N LEU A 27 -47.58 -1.39 -16.18
CA LEU A 27 -47.19 -1.55 -14.78
C LEU A 27 -47.27 -3.01 -14.32
N GLU A 28 -48.28 -3.75 -14.76
CA GLU A 28 -48.42 -5.18 -14.47
C GLU A 28 -47.31 -6.01 -15.13
N ASP A 29 -46.97 -5.71 -16.39
CA ASP A 29 -45.83 -6.34 -17.06
C ASP A 29 -44.51 -6.06 -16.31
N ILE A 30 -44.23 -4.81 -15.96
CA ILE A 30 -43.05 -4.43 -15.17
C ILE A 30 -43.04 -5.15 -13.81
N LYS A 31 -44.17 -5.20 -13.11
CA LYS A 31 -44.31 -5.92 -11.84
C LYS A 31 -44.02 -7.41 -12.00
N SER A 32 -44.48 -8.02 -13.08
CA SER A 32 -44.23 -9.43 -13.39
C SER A 32 -42.74 -9.70 -13.65
N ARG A 33 -42.07 -8.83 -14.42
CA ARG A 33 -40.63 -8.91 -14.70
C ARG A 33 -39.79 -8.74 -13.45
N LEU A 34 -40.14 -7.76 -12.60
CA LEU A 34 -39.48 -7.56 -11.31
C LEU A 34 -39.69 -8.75 -10.37
N LYS A 35 -40.88 -9.35 -10.35
CA LYS A 35 -41.17 -10.56 -9.56
C LYS A 35 -40.33 -11.75 -10.04
N ASN A 36 -40.15 -11.91 -11.36
CA ASN A 36 -39.27 -12.92 -11.92
C ASN A 36 -37.80 -12.67 -11.56
N GLN A 37 -37.33 -11.41 -11.63
CA GLN A 37 -35.99 -11.05 -11.17
C GLN A 37 -35.79 -11.32 -9.68
N LEU A 38 -36.79 -11.01 -8.83
CA LEU A 38 -36.77 -11.33 -7.41
C LEU A 38 -36.72 -12.84 -7.16
N ARG A 39 -37.50 -13.65 -7.89
CA ARG A 39 -37.41 -15.12 -7.82
C ARG A 39 -36.03 -15.64 -8.21
N THR A 40 -35.45 -15.11 -9.28
CA THR A 40 -34.09 -15.49 -9.69
C THR A 40 -33.07 -15.11 -8.62
N ARG A 41 -33.21 -13.92 -8.03
CA ARG A 41 -32.38 -13.47 -6.91
C ARG A 41 -32.53 -14.37 -5.69
N GLU A 42 -33.76 -14.72 -5.31
CA GLU A 42 -34.05 -15.61 -4.20
C GLU A 42 -33.43 -17.00 -4.43
N ARG A 43 -33.57 -17.56 -5.64
CA ARG A 43 -32.91 -18.82 -6.01
C ARG A 43 -31.39 -18.72 -5.92
N LEU A 44 -30.80 -17.60 -6.32
CA LEU A 44 -29.36 -17.36 -6.23
C LEU A 44 -28.90 -17.25 -4.77
N GLU A 45 -29.64 -16.54 -3.92
CA GLU A 45 -29.33 -16.45 -2.49
C GLU A 45 -29.49 -17.82 -1.81
N ASN A 46 -30.54 -18.57 -2.11
CA ASN A 46 -30.71 -19.93 -1.58
C ASN A 46 -29.58 -20.87 -2.03
N ALA A 47 -29.16 -20.77 -3.29
CA ALA A 47 -28.01 -21.53 -3.80
C ALA A 47 -26.70 -21.10 -3.12
N ARG A 48 -26.50 -19.79 -2.92
CA ARG A 48 -25.36 -19.24 -2.18
C ARG A 48 -25.34 -19.74 -0.73
N GLU A 49 -26.47 -19.73 -0.04
CA GLU A 49 -26.59 -20.25 1.32
C GLU A 49 -26.30 -21.75 1.38
N GLY A 50 -26.80 -22.52 0.42
CA GLY A 50 -26.48 -23.95 0.31
C GLY A 50 -24.97 -24.21 0.12
N ILE A 51 -24.29 -23.40 -0.71
CA ILE A 51 -22.84 -23.46 -0.87
C ILE A 51 -22.12 -23.05 0.43
N MET A 52 -22.55 -21.96 1.06
CA MET A 52 -21.96 -21.47 2.31
C MET A 52 -22.10 -22.50 3.45
N ASN A 53 -23.21 -23.22 3.53
CA ASN A 53 -23.41 -24.26 4.53
C ASN A 53 -22.44 -25.43 4.29
N LYS A 54 -22.29 -25.89 3.04
CA LYS A 54 -21.28 -26.91 2.69
C LYS A 54 -19.85 -26.47 3.02
N ILE A 55 -19.53 -25.19 2.82
CA ILE A 55 -18.22 -24.63 3.20
C ILE A 55 -18.05 -24.63 4.72
N LYS A 56 -19.07 -24.19 5.47
CA LYS A 56 -19.05 -24.19 6.94
C LYS A 56 -18.87 -25.60 7.51
N GLU A 57 -19.58 -26.59 7.00
CA GLU A 57 -19.43 -27.99 7.40
C GLU A 57 -18.00 -28.49 7.18
N LYS A 58 -17.43 -28.23 6.00
CA LYS A 58 -16.03 -28.59 5.69
C LYS A 58 -15.01 -27.87 6.58
N ILE A 59 -15.27 -26.62 6.94
CA ILE A 59 -14.42 -25.88 7.88
C ILE A 59 -14.53 -26.51 9.27
N GLN A 60 -15.73 -26.77 9.76
CA GLN A 60 -15.95 -27.40 11.07
C GLN A 60 -15.32 -28.79 11.18
N GLU A 61 -15.33 -29.57 10.12
CA GLU A 61 -14.66 -30.87 10.04
C GLU A 61 -13.14 -30.71 10.15
N LYS A 62 -12.56 -29.76 9.40
CA LYS A 62 -11.12 -29.42 9.50
C LYS A 62 -10.71 -28.81 10.84
N GLU A 63 -11.56 -28.00 11.45
CA GLU A 63 -11.33 -27.44 12.79
C GLU A 63 -11.22 -28.55 13.85
N LYS A 64 -12.00 -29.63 13.71
CA LYS A 64 -11.91 -30.81 14.61
C LYS A 64 -10.64 -31.64 14.37
N GLU A 65 -10.17 -31.70 13.12
CA GLU A 65 -9.01 -32.51 12.74
C GLU A 65 -7.67 -31.82 13.06
N ILE A 66 -7.59 -30.50 12.91
CA ILE A 66 -6.37 -29.69 13.13
C ILE A 66 -6.35 -29.04 14.52
N GLY A 67 -7.48 -29.02 15.24
CA GLY A 67 -7.59 -28.42 16.58
C GLY A 67 -7.46 -26.90 16.60
N VAL A 68 -7.49 -26.25 15.44
CA VAL A 68 -7.43 -24.80 15.30
C VAL A 68 -8.84 -24.25 15.31
N LYS A 69 -9.18 -23.46 16.33
CA LYS A 69 -10.43 -22.71 16.41
C LYS A 69 -10.18 -21.26 16.00
N CYS A 70 -10.57 -20.88 14.80
CA CYS A 70 -10.41 -19.49 14.35
C CYS A 70 -11.38 -18.56 15.12
N PRO A 71 -10.96 -17.32 15.43
CA PRO A 71 -11.87 -16.32 15.99
C PRO A 71 -12.96 -15.97 14.97
N GLN A 72 -14.17 -15.66 15.47
CA GLN A 72 -15.28 -15.23 14.61
C GLN A 72 -14.96 -13.87 13.97
N TRP A 73 -14.93 -13.82 12.65
CA TRP A 73 -14.69 -12.57 11.93
C TRP A 73 -15.91 -11.65 12.01
N VAL A 74 -15.68 -10.40 12.41
CA VAL A 74 -16.70 -9.34 12.45
C VAL A 74 -16.26 -8.21 11.51
N PRO A 75 -17.12 -7.78 10.58
CA PRO A 75 -16.79 -6.68 9.69
C PRO A 75 -16.58 -5.39 10.49
N PRO A 76 -15.62 -4.53 10.09
CA PRO A 76 -15.39 -3.27 10.77
C PRO A 76 -16.60 -2.33 10.63
N ALA A 77 -16.79 -1.45 11.63
CA ALA A 77 -17.88 -0.48 11.62
C ALA A 77 -17.80 0.46 10.40
N PRO A 78 -18.94 0.98 9.88
CA PRO A 78 -18.93 1.99 8.83
C PRO A 78 -18.05 3.18 9.23
N GLY A 79 -17.09 3.55 8.39
CA GLY A 79 -16.14 4.64 8.69
C GLY A 79 -14.99 4.26 9.62
N PHE A 80 -14.75 2.96 9.88
CA PHE A 80 -13.62 2.46 10.67
C PHE A 80 -12.25 2.99 10.23
N CYS A 81 -12.06 3.25 8.94
CA CYS A 81 -10.80 3.78 8.40
C CYS A 81 -11.12 4.92 7.43
N LYS A 82 -11.02 6.17 7.90
CA LYS A 82 -11.21 7.37 7.07
C LYS A 82 -9.86 7.80 6.51
N GLY A 83 -9.72 7.81 5.18
CA GLY A 83 -8.46 8.21 4.53
C GLY A 83 -7.36 7.14 4.52
N GLY A 84 -7.67 5.91 4.94
CA GLY A 84 -6.75 4.77 4.89
C GLY A 84 -7.33 3.54 4.22
N ARG A 85 -6.58 2.45 4.26
CA ARG A 85 -6.95 1.13 3.78
C ARG A 85 -7.10 0.17 4.95
N VAL A 86 -8.19 -0.58 4.96
CA VAL A 86 -8.36 -1.69 5.90
C VAL A 86 -7.56 -2.89 5.42
N VAL A 87 -6.66 -3.40 6.26
CA VAL A 87 -5.85 -4.59 6.01
C VAL A 87 -6.27 -5.69 6.97
N ILE A 88 -6.51 -6.89 6.44
CA ILE A 88 -6.86 -8.09 7.20
C ILE A 88 -5.71 -9.07 6.99
N GLU A 89 -5.01 -9.37 8.07
CA GLU A 89 -3.90 -10.33 8.08
C GLU A 89 -4.40 -11.73 8.43
N LYS A 90 -3.58 -12.75 8.16
CA LYS A 90 -3.83 -14.13 8.58
C LYS A 90 -2.75 -14.58 9.55
N ASP A 91 -3.11 -15.42 10.52
CA ASP A 91 -2.12 -16.11 11.36
C ASP A 91 -1.48 -17.30 10.62
N GLU A 92 -0.54 -17.97 11.29
CA GLU A 92 0.16 -19.17 10.78
C GLU A 92 -0.80 -20.33 10.50
N ASN A 93 -1.96 -20.35 11.16
CA ASN A 93 -3.02 -21.34 10.96
C ASN A 93 -4.04 -20.92 9.87
N GLY A 94 -3.82 -19.78 9.22
CA GLY A 94 -4.66 -19.24 8.17
C GLY A 94 -5.94 -18.54 8.63
N CYS A 95 -6.14 -18.34 9.94
CA CYS A 95 -7.28 -17.63 10.51
C CYS A 95 -7.18 -16.11 10.26
N LEU A 96 -8.32 -15.47 9.99
CA LEU A 96 -8.38 -14.01 9.79
C LEU A 96 -8.20 -13.28 11.11
N LEU A 97 -7.22 -12.38 11.17
CA LEU A 97 -7.00 -11.48 12.30
C LEU A 97 -7.92 -10.26 12.22
N ALA A 98 -7.98 -9.50 13.31
CA ALA A 98 -8.76 -8.28 13.39
C ALA A 98 -8.34 -7.27 12.30
N PRO A 99 -9.29 -6.56 11.67
CA PRO A 99 -8.98 -5.57 10.64
C PRO A 99 -8.16 -4.42 11.22
N LYS A 100 -7.06 -4.07 10.55
CA LYS A 100 -6.20 -2.92 10.87
C LYS A 100 -6.46 -1.78 9.88
N CYS A 101 -6.43 -0.53 10.32
CA CYS A 101 -6.49 0.64 9.43
C CYS A 101 -5.07 1.15 9.16
N ILE A 102 -4.67 1.21 7.89
CA ILE A 102 -3.39 1.77 7.45
C ILE A 102 -3.67 3.05 6.67
N ILE A 103 -3.29 4.21 7.19
CA ILE A 103 -3.47 5.50 6.51
C ILE A 103 -2.16 5.82 5.76
N PRO A 104 -2.15 5.82 4.41
CA PRO A 104 -0.98 6.25 3.65
C PRO A 104 -0.82 7.77 3.83
N GLY A 105 0.02 8.17 4.78
CA GLY A 105 0.21 9.59 5.12
C GLY A 105 0.65 9.84 6.57
N GLU A 106 0.45 8.88 7.47
CA GLU A 106 1.14 8.86 8.77
C GLU A 106 2.33 7.90 8.68
N ILE A 107 3.33 8.29 7.90
CA ILE A 107 4.69 8.17 8.45
C ILE A 107 4.70 9.25 9.53
N GLY A 108 4.21 8.92 10.72
CA GLY A 108 4.88 9.47 11.88
C GLY A 108 6.34 9.16 11.62
N LEU A 109 7.16 10.19 11.47
CA LEU A 109 8.60 10.04 11.65
C LEU A 109 8.75 9.05 12.79
N PRO A 110 9.32 7.84 12.58
CA PRO A 110 9.68 7.06 13.73
C PRO A 110 10.63 7.97 14.50
N GLU A 111 10.21 8.48 15.65
CA GLU A 111 11.17 8.78 16.71
C GLU A 111 11.86 7.45 16.95
N SER A 112 12.97 7.29 16.23
CA SER A 112 13.71 6.05 16.06
C SER A 112 13.97 5.47 17.44
N PRO A 113 13.44 4.28 17.77
CA PRO A 113 14.08 3.46 18.75
C PRO A 113 15.05 2.53 18.00
N THR A 114 16.27 2.50 18.52
CA THR A 114 17.31 1.45 18.36
C THR A 114 18.32 1.60 17.22
N THR A 115 19.45 2.20 17.58
CA THR A 115 20.77 1.53 17.61
C THR A 115 20.81 0.16 16.92
N GLN A 116 21.04 0.15 15.61
CA GLN A 116 21.63 -0.99 14.92
C GLN A 116 22.65 -0.43 13.94
N SER A 117 23.84 -1.05 13.93
CA SER A 117 25.00 -0.65 13.15
C SER A 117 24.62 -0.35 11.70
N GLU A 118 24.49 0.93 11.38
CA GLU A 118 24.36 1.39 10.01
C GLU A 118 25.67 1.07 9.30
N LYS A 119 25.70 -0.01 8.53
CA LYS A 119 26.67 -0.08 7.45
C LYS A 119 26.31 1.08 6.52
N PRO A 120 27.14 2.12 6.39
CA PRO A 120 26.82 3.23 5.52
C PRO A 120 26.60 2.72 4.10
N VAL A 121 25.40 2.94 3.56
CA VAL A 121 25.06 2.57 2.19
C VAL A 121 25.62 3.68 1.29
N CYS A 122 26.68 3.36 0.56
CA CYS A 122 27.25 4.25 -0.44
C CYS A 122 26.76 3.89 -1.84
N ILE A 123 26.40 4.90 -2.62
CA ILE A 123 26.12 4.74 -4.06
C ILE A 123 27.38 4.27 -4.79
N SER A 124 27.21 3.49 -5.87
CA SER A 124 28.31 3.01 -6.72
C SER A 124 28.73 4.02 -7.80
N LEU A 125 28.36 5.31 -7.65
CA LEU A 125 28.77 6.37 -8.55
C LEU A 125 30.29 6.56 -8.50
N TRP A 126 30.91 6.62 -9.68
CA TRP A 126 32.34 6.88 -9.83
C TRP A 126 32.61 8.39 -9.86
N ASP A 127 32.99 8.93 -8.70
CA ASP A 127 33.45 10.32 -8.49
C ASP A 127 34.70 10.27 -7.62
N PRO A 128 35.85 9.85 -8.18
CA PRO A 128 36.99 9.37 -7.40
C PRO A 128 37.58 10.48 -6.52
N VAL A 129 38.03 10.10 -5.32
CA VAL A 129 38.73 10.99 -4.39
C VAL A 129 40.01 10.34 -3.89
N CYS A 130 41.05 11.15 -3.67
CA CYS A 130 42.30 10.70 -3.09
C CYS A 130 42.27 10.90 -1.57
N GLY A 131 42.42 9.82 -0.81
CA GLY A 131 42.52 9.86 0.65
C GLY A 131 43.90 10.35 1.11
N LYS A 132 43.98 10.84 2.35
CA LYS A 132 45.27 11.15 3.01
C LYS A 132 46.18 9.93 3.15
N ASP A 133 45.63 8.73 3.08
CA ASP A 133 46.34 7.46 3.07
C ASP A 133 46.97 7.11 1.71
N GLY A 134 46.79 7.97 0.69
CA GLY A 134 47.31 7.77 -0.66
C GLY A 134 46.51 6.76 -1.48
N LYS A 135 45.33 6.34 -1.02
CA LYS A 135 44.43 5.46 -1.77
C LYS A 135 43.34 6.24 -2.48
N THR A 136 42.99 5.76 -3.67
CA THR A 136 41.85 6.27 -4.43
C THR A 136 40.58 5.57 -3.99
N TYR A 137 39.57 6.34 -3.60
CA TYR A 137 38.23 5.85 -3.28
C TYR A 137 37.27 6.17 -4.42
N SER A 138 36.34 5.25 -4.73
CA SER A 138 35.37 5.41 -5.83
C SER A 138 34.48 6.64 -5.68
N ASN A 139 34.20 7.06 -4.43
CA ASN A 139 33.59 8.35 -4.12
C ASN A 139 33.85 8.76 -2.66
N ALA A 140 33.46 10.01 -2.34
CA ALA A 140 33.59 10.57 -0.99
C ALA A 140 32.84 9.80 0.10
N CYS A 141 31.77 9.08 -0.26
CA CYS A 141 31.07 8.22 0.70
C CYS A 141 31.99 7.08 1.13
N TRP A 142 32.57 6.34 0.17
CA TRP A 142 33.50 5.24 0.46
C TRP A 142 34.73 5.68 1.26
N ALA A 143 35.26 6.88 1.01
CA ALA A 143 36.35 7.44 1.82
C ALA A 143 35.94 7.66 3.29
N LYS A 144 34.71 8.18 3.53
CA LYS A 144 34.16 8.35 4.87
C LYS A 144 33.86 7.02 5.57
N VAL A 145 33.37 6.01 4.85
CA VAL A 145 33.18 4.65 5.39
C VAL A 145 34.49 4.07 5.88
N ALA A 146 35.56 4.30 5.13
CA ALA A 146 36.91 3.89 5.52
C ALA A 146 37.53 4.76 6.63
N GLY A 147 36.85 5.83 7.08
CA GLY A 147 37.35 6.76 8.08
C GLY A 147 38.53 7.61 7.58
N VAL A 148 38.69 7.78 6.27
CA VAL A 148 39.81 8.49 5.67
C VAL A 148 39.40 9.89 5.23
N GLU A 149 40.17 10.89 5.66
CA GLU A 149 40.01 12.26 5.20
C GLU A 149 40.47 12.40 3.75
N ILE A 150 39.67 13.13 2.96
CA ILE A 150 39.95 13.38 1.55
C ILE A 150 41.04 14.44 1.42
N LEU A 151 42.11 14.13 0.70
CA LEU A 151 43.20 15.05 0.39
C LEU A 151 42.82 15.97 -0.80
N HIS A 152 42.39 15.37 -1.92
CA HIS A 152 41.93 16.10 -3.10
C HIS A 152 40.88 15.28 -3.88
N LYS A 153 40.12 15.96 -4.74
CA LYS A 153 39.22 15.32 -5.70
C LYS A 153 40.01 14.70 -6.86
N GLY A 154 39.51 13.61 -7.44
CA GLY A 154 40.20 12.82 -8.45
C GLY A 154 41.01 11.66 -7.86
N VAL A 155 41.53 10.81 -8.75
CA VAL A 155 42.38 9.67 -8.38
C VAL A 155 43.71 10.13 -7.79
N CYS A 156 44.27 9.37 -6.85
CA CYS A 156 45.64 9.57 -6.41
C CYS A 156 46.59 9.31 -7.59
N LYS A 157 47.59 10.18 -7.77
CA LYS A 157 48.67 9.95 -8.73
C LYS A 157 49.74 9.11 -8.05
N GLU A 158 49.94 7.87 -8.52
CA GLU A 158 51.03 7.04 -8.03
C GLU A 158 52.37 7.67 -8.41
N SER A 159 53.27 7.74 -7.43
CA SER A 159 54.58 8.39 -7.45
C SER A 159 54.55 9.92 -7.44
N LEU A 160 54.62 10.51 -6.25
CA LEU A 160 55.53 11.61 -5.92
C LEU A 160 55.55 11.77 -4.38
N PRO A 161 56.73 11.75 -3.72
CA PRO A 161 56.82 11.86 -2.26
C PRO A 161 56.21 13.17 -1.74
N GLN A 162 55.59 13.08 -0.55
CA GLN A 162 54.62 13.99 0.08
C GLN A 162 55.04 15.46 0.36
N LYS A 163 56.04 16.03 -0.32
CA LYS A 163 56.49 17.42 -0.10
C LYS A 163 56.32 18.32 -1.32
N LEU A 164 55.12 18.42 -1.90
CA LEU A 164 54.79 19.51 -2.84
C LEU A 164 53.28 19.83 -2.98
N HIS A 165 52.47 19.60 -1.95
CA HIS A 165 51.02 19.92 -1.99
C HIS A 165 50.64 21.30 -1.43
N GLN A 166 51.61 22.16 -1.09
CA GLN A 166 51.32 23.54 -0.65
C GLN A 166 51.32 24.55 -1.82
N GLY A 167 51.72 24.15 -3.03
CA GLY A 167 51.82 25.05 -4.20
C GLY A 167 50.55 25.16 -5.05
N THR A 168 49.72 24.12 -5.12
CA THR A 168 48.57 24.06 -6.06
C THR A 168 47.30 24.72 -5.53
N GLN A 169 47.17 24.90 -4.20
CA GLN A 169 46.02 25.61 -3.61
C GLN A 169 46.04 27.13 -3.86
N LYS A 170 47.19 27.72 -4.20
CA LYS A 170 47.28 29.16 -4.52
C LYS A 170 46.92 29.50 -5.96
N PHE A 171 46.91 28.53 -6.89
CA PHE A 171 46.58 28.79 -8.29
C PHE A 171 45.07 28.74 -8.57
N GLU A 172 44.34 27.78 -7.99
CA GLU A 172 42.87 27.68 -8.18
C GLU A 172 42.09 28.82 -7.51
N GLN A 173 42.63 29.47 -6.47
CA GLN A 173 41.99 30.62 -5.85
C GLN A 173 42.17 31.93 -6.63
N ARG A 174 43.04 31.95 -7.65
CA ARG A 174 43.25 33.12 -8.52
C ARG A 174 42.33 33.10 -9.74
N LEU A 175 41.96 31.92 -10.24
CA LEU A 175 41.01 31.72 -11.36
C LEU A 175 39.52 31.94 -11.00
N LYS A 176 39.19 32.18 -9.72
CA LYS A 176 37.83 32.53 -9.27
C LYS A 176 37.64 34.02 -8.95
N ARG A 177 38.63 34.86 -9.27
CA ARG A 177 38.60 36.30 -9.02
C ARG A 177 38.91 37.15 -10.28
N GLU A 178 38.71 36.58 -11.45
CA GLU A 178 38.53 37.31 -12.73
C GLU A 178 37.18 36.91 -13.33
#